data_AF-E0S562-F1
#
_entry.id   AF-E0S562-F1
#
_cell.length_a   1.000
_cell.length_b   1.000
_cell.length_c   1.000
_cell.angle_alpha   90.00
_cell.angle_beta   90.00
_cell.angle_gamma   90.00
#
_symmetry.space_group_name_H-M   'P 1'
#
loop_
_entity.id
_entity.type
_entity.pdbx_description
1 polymer ?
#
loop_
_entity_poly.entity_id
_entity_poly.type
_entity_poly.pdbx_seq_one_letter_code
_entity_poly.pdbx_strand_id
1 'polypeptide(L)'
;MRLDKEKVRSEKLYSVGFSKELDSYVMSIVVPWTAWYNRYYRITKEEYDFFSTDELDELAERFRQEECSSDRFLKSDKVEENR
;
A
#
# COMPACT_ATOMS: atom_id res chain seq x y z
N MET A 1 -3.14 -2.14 -9.34
CA MET A 1 -4.55 -1.84 -8.94
C MET A 1 -4.85 -0.39 -9.29
N ARG A 2 -6.07 -0.04 -9.72
CA ARG A 2 -6.43 1.37 -9.92
C ARG A 2 -6.99 1.97 -8.63
N LEU A 3 -6.41 3.08 -8.19
CA LEU A 3 -6.85 3.82 -7.00
C LEU A 3 -7.49 5.15 -7.40
N ASP A 4 -8.63 5.46 -6.79
CA ASP A 4 -9.28 6.75 -6.91
C ASP A 4 -8.82 7.69 -5.78
N LYS A 5 -8.76 9.00 -6.07
CA LYS A 5 -8.27 10.04 -5.15
C LYS A 5 -6.91 9.66 -4.54
N GLU A 6 -6.02 9.18 -5.39
CA GLU A 6 -4.70 8.73 -4.99
C GLU A 6 -3.86 9.91 -4.49
N LYS A 7 -3.22 9.72 -3.33
CA LYS A 7 -2.24 10.62 -2.75
C LYS A 7 -0.89 9.90 -2.73
N VAL A 8 0.13 10.50 -3.33
CA VAL A 8 1.44 9.85 -3.54
C VAL A 8 2.49 10.44 -2.59
N ARG A 9 3.18 9.57 -1.85
CA ARG A 9 4.29 9.92 -0.94
C ARG A 9 5.60 9.37 -1.52
N SER A 10 6.04 9.96 -2.64
CA SER A 10 7.16 9.43 -3.46
C SER A 10 8.46 9.22 -2.68
N GLU A 11 8.79 10.12 -1.75
CA GLU A 11 10.00 10.04 -0.92
C GLU A 11 10.05 8.80 -0.04
N LYS A 12 8.87 8.26 0.29
CA LYS A 12 8.71 7.05 1.10
C LYS A 12 8.19 5.89 0.26
N LEU A 13 8.18 5.98 -1.07
CA LEU A 13 7.85 4.85 -1.95
C LEU A 13 6.47 4.20 -1.65
N TYR A 14 5.46 4.99 -1.34
CA TYR A 14 4.08 4.51 -1.28
C TYR A 14 3.06 5.54 -1.77
N SER A 15 1.87 5.08 -2.07
CA SER A 15 0.68 5.90 -2.29
C SER A 15 -0.52 5.33 -1.53
N VAL A 16 -1.53 6.14 -1.31
CA VAL A 16 -2.80 5.72 -0.70
C VAL A 16 -3.97 6.20 -1.55
N GLY A 17 -5.04 5.40 -1.62
CA GLY A 17 -6.22 5.76 -2.38
C GLY A 17 -7.37 4.79 -2.14
N PHE A 18 -8.50 5.04 -2.79
CA PHE A 18 -9.68 4.20 -2.65
C PHE A 18 -9.80 3.25 -3.85
N SER A 19 -9.94 1.95 -3.58
CA SER A 19 -10.21 0.97 -4.63
C SER A 19 -11.72 0.73 -4.73
N LYS A 20 -12.33 1.14 -5.85
CA LYS A 20 -13.74 0.84 -6.14
C LYS A 20 -14.02 -0.65 -6.31
N GLU A 21 -13.03 -1.40 -6.79
CA GLU A 21 -13.14 -2.85 -6.99
C GLU A 21 -13.30 -3.60 -5.66
N LEU A 22 -12.62 -3.13 -4.62
CA LEU A 22 -12.59 -3.76 -3.29
C LEU A 22 -13.45 -3.03 -2.24
N ASP A 23 -14.07 -1.93 -2.63
CA ASP A 23 -14.81 -1.00 -1.75
C ASP A 23 -14.01 -0.65 -0.47
N SER A 24 -12.70 -0.41 -0.63
CA SER A 24 -11.80 -0.19 0.51
C SER A 24 -10.69 0.81 0.23
N TYR A 25 -10.21 1.47 1.27
CA TYR A 25 -8.98 2.24 1.22
C TYR A 25 -7.76 1.31 1.17
N VAL A 26 -6.80 1.66 0.33
CA VAL A 26 -5.64 0.83 0.00
C VAL A 26 -4.39 1.69 0.05
N MET A 27 -3.34 1.12 0.63
CA MET A 27 -1.96 1.60 0.49
C MET A 27 -1.24 0.74 -0.57
N SER A 28 -0.64 1.40 -1.55
CA SER A 28 0.24 0.79 -2.55
C SER A 28 1.68 1.11 -2.19
N ILE A 29 2.49 0.10 -1.91
CA ILE A 29 3.90 0.24 -1.57
C ILE A 29 4.75 -0.19 -2.76
N VAL A 30 5.62 0.69 -3.22
CA VAL A 30 6.60 0.40 -4.25
C VAL A 30 7.75 -0.39 -3.61
N VAL A 31 7.99 -1.59 -4.11
CA VAL A 31 9.11 -2.44 -3.70
C VAL A 31 10.24 -2.32 -4.74
N PRO A 32 11.34 -1.62 -4.42
CA PRO A 32 12.48 -1.50 -5.31
C PRO A 32 13.28 -2.80 -5.33
N TRP A 33 12.85 -3.73 -6.19
CA TRP A 33 13.64 -4.91 -6.60
C TRP A 33 14.05 -4.77 -8.07
N THR A 34 14.57 -5.84 -8.69
CA THR A 34 15.01 -5.90 -10.10
C THR A 34 14.03 -5.28 -11.12
N ALA A 35 12.72 -5.28 -10.85
CA ALA A 35 11.71 -4.76 -11.78
C ALA A 35 10.73 -3.74 -11.18
N TRP A 36 10.93 -3.26 -9.94
CA TRP A 36 10.04 -2.32 -9.23
C TRP A 36 8.55 -2.66 -9.34
N TYR A 37 7.98 -3.25 -8.30
CA TYR A 37 6.58 -3.70 -8.32
C TYR A 37 5.84 -3.17 -7.10
N ASN A 38 4.50 -3.16 -7.15
CA ASN A 38 3.71 -2.70 -6.01
C ASN A 38 3.14 -3.87 -5.21
N ARG A 39 3.10 -3.70 -3.89
CA ARG A 39 2.28 -4.48 -2.97
C ARG A 39 1.14 -3.61 -2.45
N TYR A 40 -0.04 -4.20 -2.32
CA TYR A 40 -1.26 -3.52 -1.96
C TYR A 40 -1.78 -4.04 -0.62
N TYR A 41 -2.06 -3.11 0.29
CA TYR A 41 -2.51 -3.38 1.65
C TYR A 41 -3.80 -2.64 1.93
N ARG A 42 -4.71 -3.27 2.67
CA ARG A 42 -5.92 -2.60 3.16
C ARG A 42 -5.53 -1.63 4.28
N ILE A 43 -6.06 -0.41 4.21
CA ILE A 43 -5.97 0.58 5.28
C ILE A 43 -7.38 1.06 5.65
N THR A 44 -7.52 1.67 6.82
CA THR A 44 -8.78 2.30 7.21
C THR A 44 -8.92 3.69 6.57
N LYS A 45 -10.12 4.26 6.66
CA LYS A 45 -10.36 5.64 6.21
C LYS A 45 -9.56 6.63 7.06
N GLU A 46 -9.49 6.39 8.36
CA GLU A 46 -8.73 7.23 9.30
C GLU A 46 -7.24 7.25 8.93
N GLU A 47 -6.66 6.07 8.62
CA GLU A 47 -5.28 5.96 8.15
C GLU A 47 -5.05 6.70 6.82
N TYR A 48 -6.02 6.66 5.89
CA TYR A 48 -5.96 7.45 4.65
C TYR A 48 -6.03 8.97 4.89
N ASP A 49 -6.79 9.39 5.91
CA ASP A 49 -6.94 10.79 6.29
C ASP A 49 -5.69 11.32 7.00
N PHE A 50 -4.89 10.46 7.64
CA PHE A 50 -3.54 10.77 8.17
C PHE A 50 -2.44 10.86 7.10
N PHE A 51 -2.81 11.19 5.86
CA PHE A 51 -1.82 11.40 4.81
C PHE A 51 -0.82 12.50 5.19
N SER A 52 0.46 12.27 4.87
CA SER A 52 1.58 13.17 5.17
C SER A 52 2.03 13.23 6.64
N THR A 53 1.56 12.34 7.51
CA THR A 53 2.06 12.24 8.89
C THR A 53 3.12 11.14 9.05
N ASP A 54 3.83 11.14 10.18
CA ASP A 54 4.84 10.12 10.48
C ASP A 54 4.21 8.76 10.78
N GLU A 55 3.01 8.74 11.37
CA GLU A 55 2.28 7.50 11.67
C GLU A 55 1.95 6.69 10.40
N LEU A 56 1.61 7.37 9.30
CA LEU A 56 1.37 6.69 8.02
C LEU A 56 2.66 6.16 7.39
N ASP A 57 3.78 6.86 7.60
CA ASP A 57 5.09 6.40 7.14
C ASP A 57 5.56 5.16 7.91
N GLU A 58 5.33 5.13 9.22
CA GLU A 58 5.59 3.96 10.06
C GLU A 58 4.70 2.77 9.67
N LEU A 59 3.43 3.01 9.34
CA LEU A 59 2.53 1.98 8.82
C LEU A 59 3.06 1.39 7.51
N ALA A 60 3.50 2.24 6.58
CA ALA A 60 4.08 1.80 5.31
C ALA A 60 5.37 0.97 5.52
N GLU A 61 6.23 1.39 6.46
CA GLU A 61 7.44 0.62 6.80
C GLU A 61 7.10 -0.73 7.43
N ARG A 62 6.10 -0.79 8.31
CA ARG A 62 5.64 -2.07 8.88
C ARG A 62 5.15 -3.03 7.79
N PHE A 63 4.34 -2.56 6.85
CA PHE A 63 3.91 -3.38 5.71
C PHE A 63 5.08 -3.84 4.82
N ARG A 64 6.11 -3.01 4.64
CA ARG A 64 7.34 -3.44 3.93
C ARG A 64 8.03 -4.60 4.64
N GLN A 65 8.11 -4.57 5.97
CA GLN A 65 8.77 -5.60 6.76
C GLN A 65 7.95 -6.90 6.86
N GLU A 66 6.63 -6.78 7.00
CA GLU A 66 5.72 -7.93 7.06
C GLU A 66 5.51 -8.59 5.69
N GLU A 67 5.75 -7.85 4.61
CA GLU A 67 5.60 -8.28 3.23
C GLU A 67 4.20 -8.88 2.96
N CYS A 68 4.14 -10.14 2.52
CA CYS A 68 2.90 -10.86 2.23
C CYS A 68 2.32 -11.56 3.46
N SER A 69 3.01 -11.49 4.61
CA SER A 69 2.58 -12.09 5.87
C SER A 69 1.63 -11.19 6.67
N SER A 70 1.46 -9.94 6.24
CA SER A 70 0.53 -9.00 6.87
C SER A 70 -0.91 -9.47 6.71
N ASP A 71 -1.70 -9.40 7.78
CA ASP A 71 -3.14 -9.70 7.77
C ASP A 71 -3.94 -8.74 6.85
N ARG A 72 -3.34 -7.59 6.52
CA ARG A 72 -3.89 -6.57 5.62
C ARG A 72 -3.41 -6.69 4.19
N PHE A 73 -2.56 -7.67 3.86
CA PHE A 73 -2.09 -7.89 2.50
C PHE A 73 -3.27 -8.24 1.59
N LEU A 74 -3.38 -7.54 0.45
CA LEU A 74 -4.44 -7.78 -0.53
C LEU A 74 -3.91 -8.50 -1.76
N LYS A 75 -2.84 -7.96 -2.36
CA LYS A 75 -2.17 -8.53 -3.53
C LYS A 75 -0.82 -7.87 -3.78
N SER A 76 -0.06 -8.47 -4.68
CA SER A 76 1.17 -7.94 -5.27
C SER A 76 1.07 -7.94 -6.79
N ASP A 77 1.72 -6.98 -7.44
CA ASP A 77 1.95 -7.04 -8.89
C ASP A 77 2.89 -8.20 -9.27
N LYS A 78 3.68 -8.69 -8.31
CA LYS A 78 4.50 -9.90 -8.46
C LYS A 78 3.65 -11.15 -8.18
N VAL A 79 3.37 -11.93 -9.22
CA VAL A 79 2.40 -13.05 -9.17
C VAL A 79 2.78 -14.12 -8.16
N GLU A 80 4.07 -14.38 -7.95
CA GLU A 80 4.56 -15.43 -7.04
C GLU A 80 4.25 -15.15 -5.55
N GLU A 81 3.88 -13.91 -5.23
CA GLU A 81 3.50 -13.43 -3.89
C GLU A 81 2.00 -13.57 -3.60
N ASN A 82 1.16 -13.79 -4.63
CA ASN A 82 -0.29 -13.93 -4.49
C ASN A 82 -0.70 -15.40 -4.25
N ARG A 83 -0.22 -15.98 -3.15
CA ARG A 83 -0.45 -17.39 -2.82
C ARG A 83 -1.76 -17.63 -2.08
#